data_AF-A0A3Q8UBV0-F1
#
_entry.id   AF-A0A3Q8UBV0-F1
#
_cell.length_a   1.000
_cell.length_b   1.000
_cell.length_c   1.000
_cell.angle_alpha   90.00
_cell.angle_beta   90.00
_cell.angle_gamma   90.00
#
_symmetry.space_group_name_H-M   'P 1'
#
loop_
_entity.id
_entity.type
_entity.pdbx_description
1 polymer ?
#
loop_
_entity_poly.entity_id
_entity_poly.type
_entity_poly.pdbx_seq_one_letter_code
_entity_poly.pdbx_strand_id
1 'polypeptide(L)'
;MFRPRALNMIERNILVNGKRVSGALLDFALHIYHNGALLNKYDKGPYFYLSKIESYTETFFWNDVFDWTEKELKLSSGCIKACVLIECLTAVFQMDEILWSLKKHSAGLNCGLWDYSASFITRLGHNKKLLFPDRSKYVNMSQSFLSNYRKLLVSICHKRGAPATGGMFALVQDLSVMSREKLIEILLENKKIETLIGADGGLVYDLSLVEPLKELYKELFPNGKLNQIDEIWTLNYLNNKNEEDLLCIPQTGGATFDGLKLNIEVIILFIENWILKKGHFIYKGKVEDSATAEISRSQIWQQIRHKAVFEITNDNEKLFLPHNISLSFVYNLTQQIINQFIDQTNFFEKLFRKNLLKSVFLIFIDLVTRRDCPIFLTSYLEDQRILQPKN
;
A
#
# COMPACT_ATOMS: atom_id res chain seq x y z
N MET A 1 9.32 14.60 -0.35
CA MET A 1 8.14 14.66 -1.24
C MET A 1 6.89 14.68 -0.37
N PHE A 2 5.82 15.35 -0.80
CA PHE A 2 4.54 15.39 -0.10
C PHE A 2 3.54 14.42 -0.74
N ARG A 3 2.89 13.56 0.05
CA ARG A 3 1.87 12.62 -0.43
C ARG A 3 0.48 13.15 -0.05
N PRO A 4 -0.27 13.81 -0.95
CA PRO A 4 -1.65 14.18 -0.68
C PRO A 4 -2.52 12.93 -0.52
N ARG A 5 -3.73 13.09 0.03
CA ARG A 5 -4.78 12.07 -0.08
C ARG A 5 -5.00 11.66 -1.54
N ALA A 6 -5.48 10.43 -1.74
CA ALA A 6 -5.84 9.93 -3.07
C ALA A 6 -7.13 10.60 -3.61
N LEU A 7 -7.33 10.57 -4.94
CA LEU A 7 -8.43 11.27 -5.62
C LEU A 7 -9.83 10.84 -5.15
N ASN A 8 -9.96 9.60 -4.67
CA ASN A 8 -11.19 9.03 -4.12
C ASN A 8 -11.57 9.56 -2.72
N MET A 9 -10.72 10.37 -2.08
CA MET A 9 -10.97 10.92 -0.74
C MET A 9 -11.52 12.35 -0.81
N ILE A 10 -12.50 12.65 0.03
CA ILE A 10 -13.14 13.96 0.15
C ILE A 10 -12.70 14.71 1.42
N GLU A 11 -12.62 16.03 1.37
CA GLU A 11 -12.59 16.87 2.57
C GLU A 11 -14.01 17.28 2.95
N ARG A 12 -14.38 17.02 4.20
CA ARG A 12 -15.76 17.22 4.68
C ARG A 12 -15.99 18.58 5.29
N ASN A 13 -14.93 19.21 5.77
CA ASN A 13 -15.01 20.46 6.50
C ASN A 13 -14.99 21.69 5.57
N ILE A 14 -14.78 21.49 4.27
CA ILE A 14 -14.69 22.57 3.28
C ILE A 14 -15.68 22.30 2.15
N LEU A 15 -16.49 23.31 1.85
CA LEU A 15 -17.44 23.32 0.75
C LEU A 15 -17.06 24.40 -0.26
N VAL A 16 -17.14 24.08 -1.54
CA VAL A 16 -17.10 25.05 -2.64
C VAL A 16 -18.38 24.90 -3.42
N ASN A 17 -19.14 25.99 -3.55
CA ASN A 17 -20.46 25.99 -4.21
C ASN A 17 -21.40 24.89 -3.66
N GLY A 18 -21.38 24.69 -2.33
CA GLY A 18 -22.21 23.70 -1.64
C GLY A 18 -21.76 22.24 -1.79
N LYS A 19 -20.64 21.96 -2.46
CA LYS A 19 -20.08 20.60 -2.61
C LYS A 19 -18.80 20.43 -1.82
N ARG A 20 -18.63 19.27 -1.18
CA ARG A 20 -17.37 18.88 -0.53
C ARG A 20 -16.24 18.85 -1.55
N VAL A 21 -15.10 19.39 -1.16
CA VAL A 21 -13.92 19.44 -2.04
C VAL A 21 -13.17 18.10 -2.05
N SER A 22 -12.40 17.85 -3.11
CA SER A 22 -11.46 16.72 -3.13
C SER A 22 -10.40 16.92 -2.04
N GLY A 23 -10.18 15.90 -1.21
CA GLY A 23 -9.13 15.91 -0.21
C GLY A 23 -7.74 15.99 -0.85
N ALA A 24 -7.55 15.29 -1.96
CA ALA A 24 -6.30 15.31 -2.73
C ALA A 24 -5.93 16.71 -3.21
N LEU A 25 -6.89 17.42 -3.82
CA LEU A 25 -6.68 18.77 -4.32
C LEU A 25 -6.48 19.78 -3.20
N LEU A 26 -7.18 19.62 -2.08
CA LEU A 26 -7.00 20.51 -0.93
C LEU A 26 -5.60 20.35 -0.32
N ASP A 27 -5.16 19.12 -0.09
CA ASP A 27 -3.84 18.84 0.47
C ASP A 27 -2.73 19.40 -0.45
N PHE A 28 -2.86 19.15 -1.75
CA PHE A 28 -1.97 19.69 -2.77
C PHE A 28 -1.96 21.22 -2.74
N ALA A 29 -3.14 21.86 -2.82
CA ALA A 29 -3.30 23.30 -2.92
C ALA A 29 -2.71 24.02 -1.70
N LEU A 30 -3.01 23.55 -0.49
CA LEU A 30 -2.45 24.13 0.74
C LEU A 30 -0.92 23.99 0.77
N HIS A 31 -0.38 22.82 0.41
CA HIS A 31 1.06 22.62 0.41
C HIS A 31 1.77 23.54 -0.59
N ILE A 32 1.30 23.58 -1.84
CA ILE A 32 1.97 24.33 -2.90
C ILE A 32 1.77 25.84 -2.78
N TYR A 33 0.60 26.29 -2.32
CA TYR A 33 0.35 27.71 -2.09
C TYR A 33 1.30 28.28 -1.02
N HIS A 34 1.50 27.55 0.09
CA HIS A 34 2.35 28.01 1.18
C HIS A 34 3.84 27.79 0.95
N ASN A 35 4.22 26.70 0.25
CA ASN A 35 5.63 26.27 0.18
C ASN A 35 6.21 26.26 -1.24
N GLY A 36 5.39 26.30 -2.29
CA GLY A 36 5.82 26.08 -3.67
C GLY A 36 6.89 27.07 -4.14
N ALA A 37 6.67 28.37 -3.94
CA ALA A 37 7.64 29.39 -4.31
C ALA A 37 8.97 29.26 -3.54
N LEU A 38 8.90 28.92 -2.25
CA LEU A 38 10.09 28.72 -1.41
C LEU A 38 10.89 27.50 -1.87
N LEU A 39 10.21 26.37 -2.09
CA LEU A 39 10.84 25.13 -2.54
C LEU A 39 11.49 25.31 -3.92
N ASN A 40 10.83 26.03 -4.82
CA ASN A 40 11.35 26.32 -6.16
C ASN A 40 12.59 27.22 -6.09
N LYS A 41 12.57 28.25 -5.23
CA LYS A 41 13.71 29.16 -5.04
C LYS A 41 14.98 28.44 -4.59
N TYR A 42 14.86 27.37 -3.81
CA TYR A 42 16.00 26.61 -3.27
C TYR A 42 16.30 25.31 -4.01
N ASP A 43 15.67 25.07 -5.16
CA ASP A 43 15.83 23.85 -5.97
C ASP A 43 15.51 22.56 -5.15
N LYS A 44 14.46 22.63 -4.33
CA LYS A 44 13.96 21.54 -3.47
C LYS A 44 12.55 21.09 -3.80
N GLY A 45 11.99 21.53 -4.92
CA GLY A 45 10.65 21.16 -5.38
C GLY A 45 9.79 22.35 -5.80
N PRO A 46 8.46 22.21 -5.80
CA PRO A 46 7.68 21.27 -4.98
C PRO A 46 7.57 19.84 -5.56
N TYR A 47 7.74 18.83 -4.70
CA TYR A 47 7.75 17.40 -5.09
C TYR A 47 6.62 16.60 -4.43
N PHE A 48 5.89 15.81 -5.23
CA PHE A 48 4.68 15.09 -4.85
C PHE A 48 4.76 13.58 -5.05
N TYR A 49 3.92 12.86 -4.32
CA TYR A 49 3.79 11.42 -4.38
C TYR A 49 2.32 11.06 -4.59
N LEU A 50 1.94 10.61 -5.78
CA LEU A 50 0.54 10.44 -6.18
C LEU A 50 0.09 8.99 -5.99
N SER A 51 -0.75 8.77 -4.97
CA SER A 51 -1.25 7.46 -4.56
C SER A 51 -2.53 7.05 -5.28
N LYS A 52 -2.74 5.73 -5.37
CA LYS A 52 -3.95 5.07 -5.88
C LYS A 52 -4.45 5.58 -7.23
N ILE A 53 -3.50 5.90 -8.13
CA ILE A 53 -3.83 6.17 -9.53
C ILE A 53 -4.31 4.86 -10.18
N GLU A 54 -5.42 4.92 -10.88
CA GLU A 54 -6.02 3.76 -11.56
C GLU A 54 -5.91 3.84 -13.09
N SER A 55 -5.73 5.03 -13.65
CA SER A 55 -5.66 5.25 -15.10
C SER A 55 -4.77 6.44 -15.47
N TYR A 56 -4.21 6.42 -16.68
CA TYR A 56 -3.48 7.57 -17.23
C TYR A 56 -4.34 8.84 -17.35
N THR A 57 -5.67 8.70 -17.39
CA THR A 57 -6.58 9.85 -17.42
C THR A 57 -6.56 10.65 -16.11
N GLU A 58 -6.32 9.99 -14.98
CA GLU A 58 -6.15 10.64 -13.68
C GLU A 58 -4.82 11.39 -13.60
N THR A 59 -3.77 10.87 -14.24
CA THR A 59 -2.47 11.55 -14.30
C THR A 59 -2.46 12.68 -15.32
N PHE A 60 -3.27 12.59 -16.38
CA PHE A 60 -3.59 13.72 -17.25
C PHE A 60 -4.29 14.84 -16.47
N PHE A 61 -5.29 14.48 -15.65
CA PHE A 61 -5.93 15.45 -14.74
C PHE A 61 -4.92 16.11 -13.79
N TRP A 62 -4.01 15.34 -13.17
CA TRP A 62 -2.95 15.91 -12.35
C TRP A 62 -2.00 16.82 -13.14
N ASN A 63 -1.66 16.46 -14.38
CA ASN A 63 -0.86 17.32 -15.25
C ASN A 63 -1.54 18.68 -15.47
N ASP A 64 -2.84 18.69 -15.76
CA ASP A 64 -3.61 19.93 -15.93
C ASP A 64 -3.64 20.78 -14.65
N VAL A 65 -3.80 20.13 -13.49
CA VAL A 65 -3.72 20.80 -12.17
C VAL A 65 -2.34 21.42 -11.95
N PHE A 66 -1.27 20.72 -12.31
CA PHE A 66 0.10 21.22 -12.17
C PHE A 66 0.37 22.39 -13.13
N ASP A 67 0.03 22.25 -14.41
CA ASP A 67 0.20 23.31 -15.42
C ASP A 67 -0.58 24.58 -15.02
N TRP A 68 -1.81 24.42 -14.55
CA TRP A 68 -2.61 25.53 -14.05
C TRP A 68 -1.96 26.19 -12.83
N THR A 69 -1.50 25.38 -11.87
CA THR A 69 -0.90 25.90 -10.63
C THR A 69 0.42 26.61 -10.85
N GLU A 70 1.28 26.09 -11.73
CA GLU A 70 2.54 26.74 -12.10
C GLU A 70 2.27 28.11 -12.73
N LYS A 71 1.27 28.19 -13.62
CA LYS A 71 0.85 29.46 -14.22
C LYS A 71 0.30 30.43 -13.18
N GLU A 72 -0.61 29.98 -12.34
CA GLU A 72 -1.30 30.83 -11.35
C GLU A 72 -0.33 31.37 -10.30
N LEU A 73 0.59 30.53 -9.83
CA LEU A 73 1.59 30.90 -8.83
C LEU A 73 2.87 31.48 -9.44
N LYS A 74 2.91 31.69 -10.76
CA LYS A 74 4.07 32.19 -11.53
C LYS A 74 5.35 31.40 -11.25
N LEU A 75 5.23 30.09 -11.13
CA LEU A 75 6.35 29.17 -10.99
C LEU A 75 6.91 28.80 -12.36
N SER A 76 8.17 28.36 -12.38
CA SER A 76 8.80 27.86 -13.60
C SER A 76 8.06 26.63 -14.13
N SER A 77 7.85 26.59 -15.43
CA SER A 77 7.22 25.45 -16.12
C SER A 77 7.97 24.15 -15.83
N GLY A 78 7.29 23.17 -15.23
CA GLY A 78 7.80 21.84 -14.93
C GLY A 78 8.60 21.77 -13.62
N CYS A 79 8.49 22.77 -12.75
CA CYS A 79 9.11 22.74 -11.42
C CYS A 79 8.38 21.80 -10.46
N ILE A 80 7.07 21.61 -10.65
CA ILE A 80 6.32 20.60 -9.93
C ILE A 80 6.77 19.23 -10.43
N LYS A 81 7.26 18.37 -9.53
CA LYS A 81 7.56 16.96 -9.87
C LYS A 81 6.72 16.00 -9.06
N ALA A 82 6.31 14.89 -9.65
CA ALA A 82 5.46 13.89 -9.04
C ALA A 82 5.93 12.46 -9.37
N CYS A 83 6.14 11.65 -8.34
CA CYS A 83 6.28 10.20 -8.49
C CYS A 83 4.92 9.55 -8.31
N VAL A 84 4.55 8.61 -9.18
CA VAL A 84 3.27 7.90 -9.13
C VAL A 84 3.45 6.52 -8.53
N LEU A 85 2.66 6.16 -7.51
CA LEU A 85 2.65 4.79 -7.00
C LEU A 85 1.81 3.93 -7.94
N ILE A 86 2.43 2.90 -8.50
CA ILE A 86 1.71 1.87 -9.21
C ILE A 86 1.25 0.85 -8.18
N GLU A 87 0.10 1.12 -7.59
CA GLU A 87 -0.45 0.32 -6.48
C GLU A 87 -1.91 -0.07 -6.71
N CYS A 88 -2.39 0.10 -7.94
CA CYS A 88 -3.68 -0.38 -8.42
C CYS A 88 -3.47 -1.32 -9.60
N LEU A 89 -4.28 -2.38 -9.68
CA LEU A 89 -4.13 -3.40 -10.72
C LEU A 89 -4.22 -2.80 -12.13
N THR A 90 -5.15 -1.88 -12.34
CA THR A 90 -5.38 -1.24 -13.65
C THR A 90 -4.21 -0.36 -14.10
N ALA A 91 -3.49 0.26 -13.16
CA ALA A 91 -2.39 1.15 -13.47
C ALA A 91 -1.16 0.42 -14.01
N VAL A 92 -0.96 -0.85 -13.64
CA VAL A 92 0.15 -1.68 -14.16
C VAL A 92 0.08 -1.79 -15.70
N PHE A 93 -1.12 -1.86 -16.26
CA PHE A 93 -1.32 -1.97 -17.71
C PHE A 93 -1.25 -0.61 -18.44
N GLN A 94 -1.08 0.50 -17.71
CA GLN A 94 -1.09 1.86 -18.26
C GLN A 94 0.13 2.68 -17.82
N MET A 95 1.20 2.03 -17.37
CA MET A 95 2.39 2.72 -16.82
C MET A 95 3.06 3.64 -17.84
N ASP A 96 3.09 3.23 -19.12
CA ASP A 96 3.73 4.02 -20.19
C ASP A 96 2.92 5.29 -20.50
N GLU A 97 1.59 5.16 -20.55
CA GLU A 97 0.64 6.26 -20.71
C GLU A 97 0.61 7.18 -19.48
N ILE A 98 0.72 6.63 -18.28
CA ILE A 98 0.87 7.39 -17.03
C ILE A 98 2.10 8.29 -17.10
N LEU A 99 3.27 7.73 -17.44
CA LEU A 99 4.49 8.52 -17.61
C LEU A 99 4.38 9.54 -18.73
N TRP A 100 3.76 9.18 -19.85
CA TRP A 100 3.56 10.10 -20.97
C TRP A 100 2.65 11.27 -20.61
N SER A 101 1.53 11.01 -19.93
CA SER A 101 0.58 12.04 -19.51
C SER A 101 1.17 13.02 -18.49
N LEU A 102 2.13 12.58 -17.68
CA LEU A 102 2.86 13.41 -16.72
C LEU A 102 4.27 13.80 -17.21
N LYS A 103 4.63 13.64 -18.49
CA LYS A 103 6.03 13.75 -18.96
C LYS A 103 6.78 15.02 -18.51
N LYS A 104 6.07 16.15 -18.38
CA LYS A 104 6.63 17.43 -17.93
C LYS A 104 6.91 17.44 -16.41
N HIS A 105 6.08 16.76 -15.65
CA HIS A 105 6.06 16.77 -14.18
C HIS A 105 6.49 15.42 -13.57
N SER A 106 6.85 14.41 -14.37
CA SER A 106 7.15 13.08 -13.85
C SER A 106 8.48 13.06 -13.08
N ALA A 107 8.45 12.40 -11.92
CA ALA A 107 9.61 11.92 -11.18
C ALA A 107 9.54 10.38 -11.06
N GLY A 108 9.03 9.72 -12.10
CA GLY A 108 9.04 8.27 -12.20
C GLY A 108 7.93 7.55 -11.43
N LEU A 109 8.12 6.24 -11.25
CA LEU A 109 7.13 5.36 -10.66
C LEU A 109 7.67 4.65 -9.41
N ASN A 110 6.76 4.24 -8.54
CA ASN A 110 7.07 3.44 -7.35
C ASN A 110 6.27 2.13 -7.31
N CYS A 111 6.92 1.07 -6.83
CA CYS A 111 6.30 -0.22 -6.64
C CYS A 111 5.54 -0.35 -5.31
N GLY A 112 4.20 -0.48 -5.37
CA GLY A 112 3.37 -0.84 -4.21
C GLY A 112 3.10 -2.35 -4.12
N LEU A 113 3.23 -2.95 -2.92
CA LEU A 113 2.95 -4.38 -2.71
C LEU A 113 1.53 -4.64 -2.20
N TRP A 114 1.20 -4.09 -1.01
CA TRP A 114 -0.04 -4.41 -0.32
C TRP A 114 -1.26 -3.80 -0.99
N ASP A 115 -1.20 -2.53 -1.36
CA ASP A 115 -2.27 -1.88 -2.12
C ASP A 115 -2.47 -2.55 -3.49
N TYR A 116 -1.39 -2.94 -4.20
CA TYR A 116 -1.50 -3.68 -5.48
C TYR A 116 -2.21 -5.03 -5.30
N SER A 117 -1.78 -5.81 -4.31
CA SER A 117 -2.38 -7.11 -4.01
C SER A 117 -3.84 -6.96 -3.57
N ALA A 118 -4.15 -5.94 -2.77
CA ALA A 118 -5.52 -5.64 -2.36
C ALA A 118 -6.39 -5.24 -3.56
N SER A 119 -5.88 -4.39 -4.46
CA SER A 119 -6.54 -3.97 -5.70
C SER A 119 -6.85 -5.18 -6.61
N PHE A 120 -5.96 -6.17 -6.63
CA PHE A 120 -6.18 -7.43 -7.32
C PHE A 120 -7.41 -8.16 -6.77
N ILE A 121 -7.45 -8.36 -5.44
CA ILE A 121 -8.54 -9.06 -4.78
C ILE A 121 -9.86 -8.28 -4.87
N THR A 122 -9.85 -6.96 -4.68
CA THR A 122 -11.09 -6.17 -4.72
C THR A 122 -11.73 -6.16 -6.11
N ARG A 123 -10.93 -6.20 -7.18
CA ARG A 123 -11.41 -6.20 -8.57
C ARG A 123 -11.76 -7.58 -9.10
N LEU A 124 -10.89 -8.56 -8.85
CA LEU A 124 -10.98 -9.89 -9.47
C LEU A 124 -11.40 -10.98 -8.49
N GLY A 125 -11.62 -10.64 -7.22
CA GLY A 125 -11.84 -11.64 -6.17
C GLY A 125 -13.17 -12.37 -6.23
N HIS A 126 -14.07 -12.05 -7.15
CA HIS A 126 -15.22 -12.91 -7.48
C HIS A 126 -14.82 -14.17 -8.25
N ASN A 127 -13.65 -14.18 -8.91
CA ASN A 127 -13.14 -15.35 -9.61
C ASN A 127 -12.45 -16.31 -8.63
N LYS A 128 -13.03 -17.49 -8.41
CA LYS A 128 -12.47 -18.52 -7.51
C LYS A 128 -11.08 -19.02 -7.93
N LYS A 129 -10.75 -18.96 -9.22
CA LYS A 129 -9.42 -19.33 -9.74
C LYS A 129 -8.33 -18.34 -9.30
N LEU A 130 -8.72 -17.15 -8.84
CA LEU A 130 -7.82 -16.09 -8.38
C LEU A 130 -7.88 -15.93 -6.86
N LEU A 131 -8.08 -17.04 -6.12
CA LEU A 131 -8.06 -17.06 -4.66
C LEU A 131 -6.64 -16.87 -4.14
N PHE A 132 -6.39 -15.78 -3.41
CA PHE A 132 -5.07 -15.51 -2.85
C PHE A 132 -4.77 -16.44 -1.68
N PRO A 133 -3.58 -17.07 -1.65
CA PRO A 133 -3.09 -17.79 -0.48
C PRO A 133 -2.67 -16.81 0.63
N ASP A 134 -2.31 -17.31 1.81
CA ASP A 134 -1.84 -16.48 2.93
C ASP A 134 -0.80 -15.44 2.48
N ARG A 135 -1.12 -14.16 2.70
CA ARG A 135 -0.26 -13.05 2.26
C ARG A 135 1.11 -13.05 2.91
N SER A 136 1.22 -13.53 4.15
CA SER A 136 2.47 -13.48 4.92
C SER A 136 3.45 -14.56 4.48
N LYS A 137 2.93 -15.69 3.97
CA LYS A 137 3.72 -16.84 3.56
C LYS A 137 4.00 -16.85 2.06
N TYR A 138 3.00 -16.52 1.25
CA TYR A 138 3.05 -16.75 -0.20
C TYR A 138 3.03 -15.48 -1.04
N VAL A 139 2.52 -14.36 -0.55
CA VAL A 139 2.42 -13.11 -1.34
C VAL A 139 3.61 -12.22 -1.02
N ASN A 140 4.73 -12.52 -1.67
CA ASN A 140 5.96 -11.78 -1.51
C ASN A 140 6.63 -11.49 -2.87
N MET A 141 7.64 -10.64 -2.83
CA MET A 141 8.28 -10.09 -4.02
C MET A 141 8.97 -11.11 -4.93
N SER A 142 9.24 -12.35 -4.48
CA SER A 142 9.82 -13.39 -5.34
C SER A 142 8.78 -14.09 -6.22
N GLN A 143 7.48 -13.94 -5.93
CA GLN A 143 6.41 -14.53 -6.74
C GLN A 143 6.39 -13.94 -8.15
N SER A 144 6.05 -14.77 -9.13
CA SER A 144 6.11 -14.44 -10.57
C SER A 144 5.39 -13.13 -10.90
N PHE A 145 4.12 -12.97 -10.50
CA PHE A 145 3.35 -11.77 -10.85
C PHE A 145 3.94 -10.47 -10.29
N LEU A 146 4.46 -10.49 -9.05
CA LEU A 146 5.10 -9.33 -8.42
C LEU A 146 6.50 -9.06 -8.98
N SER A 147 7.25 -10.12 -9.28
CA SER A 147 8.55 -10.03 -9.95
C SER A 147 8.42 -9.43 -11.35
N ASN A 148 7.45 -9.91 -12.13
CA ASN A 148 7.15 -9.40 -13.46
C ASN A 148 6.60 -7.98 -13.43
N TYR A 149 5.72 -7.67 -12.48
CA TYR A 149 5.27 -6.30 -12.24
C TYR A 149 6.45 -5.34 -12.01
N ARG A 150 7.40 -5.69 -11.12
CA ARG A 150 8.57 -4.83 -10.85
C ARG A 150 9.49 -4.67 -12.06
N LYS A 151 9.78 -5.78 -12.76
CA LYS A 151 10.58 -5.73 -13.98
C LYS A 151 9.93 -4.83 -15.02
N LEU A 152 8.61 -4.98 -15.23
CA LEU A 152 7.86 -4.14 -16.16
C LEU A 152 7.93 -2.66 -15.78
N LEU A 153 7.73 -2.34 -14.49
CA LEU A 153 7.80 -0.96 -13.99
C LEU A 153 9.17 -0.34 -14.26
N VAL A 154 10.26 -1.02 -13.86
CA VAL A 154 11.63 -0.55 -14.08
C VAL A 154 11.89 -0.34 -15.56
N SER A 155 11.56 -1.33 -16.38
CA SER A 155 11.74 -1.27 -17.82
C SER A 155 11.01 -0.11 -18.50
N ILE A 156 9.76 0.15 -18.12
CA ILE A 156 8.99 1.27 -18.67
C ILE A 156 9.57 2.60 -18.21
N CYS A 157 9.93 2.74 -16.92
CA CYS A 157 10.58 3.93 -16.39
C CYS A 157 11.88 4.25 -17.13
N HIS A 158 12.79 3.29 -17.24
CA HIS A 158 14.11 3.48 -17.86
C HIS A 158 14.00 3.76 -19.36
N LYS A 159 13.08 3.10 -20.08
CA LYS A 159 12.75 3.44 -21.48
C LYS A 159 12.34 4.92 -21.65
N ARG A 160 11.73 5.52 -20.63
CA ARG A 160 11.29 6.92 -20.62
C ARG A 160 12.28 7.87 -19.96
N GLY A 161 13.45 7.40 -19.53
CA GLY A 161 14.42 8.21 -18.79
C GLY A 161 13.94 8.65 -17.41
N ALA A 162 13.01 7.91 -16.81
CA ALA A 162 12.42 8.20 -15.51
C ALA A 162 12.94 7.21 -14.45
N PRO A 163 13.03 7.61 -13.17
CA PRO A 163 13.43 6.70 -12.10
C PRO A 163 12.32 5.68 -11.76
N ALA A 164 12.72 4.50 -11.30
CA ALA A 164 11.88 3.46 -10.76
C ALA A 164 12.30 3.15 -9.33
N THR A 165 11.39 3.20 -8.37
CA THR A 165 11.71 2.94 -6.96
C THR A 165 11.01 1.70 -6.42
N GLY A 166 11.71 0.97 -5.56
CA GLY A 166 11.21 -0.19 -4.83
C GLY A 166 10.28 0.18 -3.68
N GLY A 167 9.72 -0.84 -3.02
CA GLY A 167 8.66 -0.66 -2.02
C GLY A 167 9.18 -0.27 -0.63
N MET A 168 8.24 -0.18 0.32
CA MET A 168 8.52 0.07 1.74
C MET A 168 9.13 -1.15 2.43
N PHE A 169 10.26 -0.95 3.12
CA PHE A 169 10.73 -1.84 4.18
C PHE A 169 10.14 -1.37 5.52
N ALA A 170 9.10 -2.08 5.97
CA ALA A 170 8.25 -1.67 7.09
C ALA A 170 8.65 -2.29 8.45
N LEU A 171 9.68 -3.13 8.49
CA LEU A 171 10.19 -3.68 9.76
C LEU A 171 10.87 -2.57 10.56
N VAL A 172 10.59 -2.54 11.86
CA VAL A 172 11.18 -1.61 12.83
C VAL A 172 11.94 -2.38 13.88
N GLN A 173 12.94 -1.74 14.49
CA GLN A 173 13.70 -2.36 15.56
C GLN A 173 12.80 -2.62 16.78
N ASP A 174 12.58 -3.89 17.08
CA ASP A 174 12.00 -4.37 18.33
C ASP A 174 13.02 -5.30 19.00
N LEU A 175 13.67 -4.79 20.05
CA LEU A 175 14.72 -5.50 20.78
C LEU A 175 14.23 -6.80 21.41
N SER A 176 12.92 -6.96 21.61
CA SER A 176 12.35 -8.21 22.12
C SER A 176 12.19 -9.29 21.04
N VAL A 177 12.26 -8.90 19.76
CA VAL A 177 11.99 -9.78 18.61
C VAL A 177 13.25 -10.04 17.78
N MET A 178 14.09 -9.04 17.54
CA MET A 178 15.30 -9.19 16.74
C MET A 178 16.39 -8.16 17.06
N SER A 179 17.64 -8.56 16.88
CA SER A 179 18.79 -7.65 17.00
C SER A 179 18.83 -6.66 15.82
N ARG A 180 19.56 -5.56 16.02
CA ARG A 180 19.76 -4.55 14.98
C ARG A 180 20.48 -5.13 13.76
N GLU A 181 21.46 -6.00 14.00
CA GLU A 181 22.26 -6.65 12.96
C GLU A 181 21.35 -7.52 12.08
N LYS A 182 20.42 -8.27 12.70
CA LYS A 182 19.49 -9.10 11.95
C LYS A 182 18.51 -8.27 11.13
N LEU A 183 18.03 -7.14 11.66
CA LEU A 183 17.19 -6.20 10.92
C LEU A 183 17.91 -5.65 9.68
N ILE A 184 19.18 -5.28 9.82
CA ILE A 184 20.01 -4.78 8.71
C ILE A 184 20.26 -5.89 7.68
N GLU A 185 20.56 -7.12 8.11
CA GLU A 185 20.72 -8.26 7.20
C GLU A 185 19.47 -8.47 6.33
N ILE A 186 18.29 -8.52 6.95
CA ILE A 186 17.01 -8.69 6.24
C ILE A 186 16.73 -7.51 5.29
N LEU A 187 17.05 -6.28 5.72
CA LEU A 187 16.95 -5.09 4.86
C LEU A 187 17.83 -5.23 3.62
N LEU A 188 19.10 -5.57 3.80
CA LEU A 188 20.08 -5.63 2.72
C LEU A 188 19.73 -6.73 1.73
N GLU A 189 19.30 -7.90 2.19
CA GLU A 189 18.81 -8.97 1.31
C GLU A 189 17.60 -8.52 0.48
N ASN A 190 16.63 -7.88 1.14
CA ASN A 190 15.42 -7.39 0.47
C ASN A 190 15.74 -6.32 -0.59
N LYS A 191 16.56 -5.34 -0.22
CA LYS A 191 16.92 -4.20 -1.08
C LYS A 191 17.90 -4.58 -2.17
N LYS A 192 18.78 -5.55 -1.94
CA LYS A 192 19.66 -6.09 -2.99
C LYS A 192 18.87 -6.68 -4.14
N ILE A 193 17.79 -7.41 -3.86
CA ILE A 193 16.90 -7.95 -4.90
C ILE A 193 16.25 -6.82 -5.72
N GLU A 194 15.78 -5.74 -5.07
CA GLU A 194 15.21 -4.59 -5.77
C GLU A 194 16.26 -3.88 -6.64
N THR A 195 17.46 -3.65 -6.11
CA THR A 195 18.56 -3.00 -6.82
C THR A 195 19.02 -3.81 -8.03
N LEU A 196 19.15 -5.14 -7.90
CA LEU A 196 19.55 -6.02 -9.00
C LEU A 196 18.48 -6.11 -10.12
N ILE A 197 17.22 -5.80 -9.80
CA ILE A 197 16.14 -5.63 -10.79
C ILE A 197 16.14 -4.21 -11.38
N GLY A 198 17.11 -3.36 -11.05
CA GLY A 198 17.30 -2.04 -11.66
C GLY A 198 16.53 -0.92 -10.97
N ALA A 199 16.05 -1.11 -9.74
CA ALA A 199 15.46 -0.02 -8.98
C ALA A 199 16.51 1.08 -8.69
N ASP A 200 16.13 2.33 -8.87
CA ASP A 200 16.92 3.54 -8.64
C ASP A 200 16.89 4.01 -7.18
N GLY A 201 16.09 3.36 -6.34
CA GLY A 201 15.95 3.67 -4.93
C GLY A 201 14.90 2.81 -4.25
N GLY A 202 14.68 3.04 -2.96
CA GLY A 202 13.76 2.25 -2.15
C GLY A 202 13.36 3.00 -0.88
N LEU A 203 12.33 2.49 -0.22
CA LEU A 203 11.74 3.13 0.95
C LEU A 203 12.07 2.33 2.22
N VAL A 204 12.41 3.03 3.29
CA VAL A 204 12.55 2.49 4.66
C VAL A 204 11.71 3.35 5.60
N TYR A 205 11.11 2.74 6.61
CA TYR A 205 10.39 3.49 7.63
C TYR A 205 11.35 4.04 8.70
N ASP A 206 12.29 3.21 9.16
CA ASP A 206 13.23 3.56 10.22
C ASP A 206 14.43 4.33 9.65
N LEU A 207 14.65 5.54 10.17
CA LEU A 207 15.77 6.42 9.75
C LEU A 207 17.14 5.78 9.96
N SER A 208 17.27 4.90 10.94
CA SER A 208 18.53 4.21 11.24
C SER A 208 18.96 3.20 10.17
N LEU A 209 18.07 2.89 9.23
CA LEU A 209 18.30 2.00 8.09
C LEU A 209 18.74 2.75 6.83
N VAL A 210 18.72 4.09 6.85
CA VAL A 210 19.10 4.93 5.70
C VAL A 210 20.57 4.74 5.33
N GLU A 211 21.47 4.72 6.31
CA GLU A 211 22.92 4.62 6.01
C GLU A 211 23.31 3.24 5.47
N PRO A 212 22.89 2.11 6.08
CA PRO A 212 23.09 0.79 5.48
C PRO A 212 22.57 0.68 4.04
N LEU A 213 21.41 1.28 3.76
CA LEU A 213 20.83 1.26 2.41
C LEU A 213 21.65 2.08 1.40
N LYS A 214 22.20 3.24 1.81
CA LYS A 214 23.10 4.02 0.95
C LYS A 214 24.38 3.27 0.61
N GLU A 215 24.97 2.57 1.58
CA GLU A 215 26.18 1.77 1.34
C GLU A 215 25.90 0.65 0.33
N LEU A 216 24.74 -0.02 0.45
CA LEU A 216 24.30 -1.00 -0.54
C LEU A 216 24.20 -0.41 -1.95
N TYR A 217 23.64 0.80 -2.10
CA TYR A 217 23.55 1.45 -3.40
C TYR A 217 24.92 1.88 -3.94
N LYS A 218 25.83 2.37 -3.10
CA LYS A 218 27.20 2.69 -3.51
C LYS A 218 27.94 1.46 -4.04
N GLU A 219 27.70 0.28 -3.44
CA GLU A 219 28.30 -0.99 -3.86
C GLU A 219 27.71 -1.49 -5.19
N LEU A 220 26.38 -1.43 -5.33
CA LEU A 220 25.68 -2.09 -6.42
C LEU A 220 25.42 -1.20 -7.64
N PHE A 221 25.38 0.12 -7.48
CA PHE A 221 25.16 1.01 -8.62
C PHE A 221 26.36 1.02 -9.57
N PRO A 222 26.11 0.91 -10.87
CA PRO A 222 27.17 0.74 -11.86
C PRO A 222 28.06 1.98 -11.91
N ASN A 223 29.38 1.77 -11.90
CA ASN A 223 30.40 2.81 -12.08
C ASN A 223 30.26 4.03 -11.12
N GLY A 224 29.73 3.81 -9.91
CA GLY A 224 29.52 4.89 -8.93
C GLY A 224 28.42 5.89 -9.32
N LYS A 225 27.51 5.52 -10.24
CA LYS A 225 26.32 6.33 -10.57
C LYS A 225 25.39 6.46 -9.37
N LEU A 226 24.53 7.48 -9.40
CA LEU A 226 23.50 7.73 -8.38
C LEU A 226 22.17 7.02 -8.66
N ASN A 227 22.03 6.40 -9.83
CA ASN A 227 20.85 5.67 -10.30
C ASN A 227 21.25 4.70 -11.43
N GLN A 228 20.29 3.92 -11.91
CA GLN A 228 20.45 2.86 -12.90
C GLN A 228 19.62 3.11 -14.18
N ILE A 229 19.15 4.35 -14.41
CA ILE A 229 18.22 4.68 -15.51
C ILE A 229 18.76 4.31 -16.90
N ASP A 230 20.08 4.36 -17.08
CA ASP A 230 20.73 4.08 -18.37
C ASP A 230 21.00 2.58 -18.62
N GLU A 231 20.57 1.67 -17.73
CA GLU A 231 20.89 0.24 -17.83
C GLU A 231 20.11 -0.47 -18.95
N ILE A 232 20.85 -1.08 -19.88
CA ILE A 232 20.33 -1.59 -21.16
C ILE A 232 19.42 -2.83 -21.01
N TRP A 233 19.67 -3.70 -20.02
CA TRP A 233 18.94 -4.97 -19.89
C TRP A 233 17.43 -4.75 -19.67
N THR A 234 17.05 -3.60 -19.10
CA THR A 234 15.66 -3.23 -18.84
C THR A 234 14.86 -3.11 -20.13
N LEU A 235 15.49 -2.75 -21.24
CA LEU A 235 14.85 -2.71 -22.57
C LEU A 235 14.57 -4.11 -23.13
N ASN A 236 15.40 -5.11 -22.80
CA ASN A 236 15.24 -6.48 -23.29
C ASN A 236 13.98 -7.17 -22.70
N TYR A 237 13.59 -6.81 -21.47
CA TYR A 237 12.38 -7.35 -20.85
C TYR A 237 11.11 -6.91 -21.56
N LEU A 238 11.03 -5.65 -22.03
CA LEU A 238 9.84 -5.12 -22.72
C LEU A 238 9.52 -5.88 -24.01
N ASN A 239 10.54 -6.31 -24.74
CA ASN A 239 10.37 -7.03 -25.99
C ASN A 239 9.82 -8.45 -25.79
N ASN A 240 9.90 -8.99 -24.57
CA ASN A 240 9.48 -10.34 -24.22
C ASN A 240 8.38 -10.37 -23.15
N LYS A 241 7.72 -9.24 -22.87
CA LYS A 241 6.70 -9.17 -21.82
C LYS A 241 5.46 -10.00 -22.21
N ASN A 242 4.93 -10.75 -21.26
CA ASN A 242 3.60 -11.32 -21.34
C ASN A 242 2.71 -10.67 -20.28
N GLU A 243 1.63 -10.04 -20.70
CA GLU A 243 0.72 -9.32 -19.79
C GLU A 243 -0.06 -10.27 -18.89
N GLU A 244 -0.30 -11.50 -19.33
CA GLU A 244 -0.93 -12.53 -18.50
C GLU A 244 -0.09 -12.87 -17.27
N ASP A 245 1.23 -12.74 -17.35
CA ASP A 245 2.12 -13.02 -16.23
C ASP A 245 1.91 -12.07 -15.04
N LEU A 246 1.37 -10.87 -15.28
CA LEU A 246 1.00 -9.91 -14.24
C LEU A 246 -0.23 -10.38 -13.43
N LEU A 247 -0.99 -11.33 -13.97
CA LEU A 247 -2.20 -11.91 -13.38
C LEU A 247 -1.95 -13.31 -12.77
N CYS A 248 -0.75 -13.86 -12.94
CA CYS A 248 -0.36 -15.19 -12.48
C CYS A 248 -0.08 -15.24 -10.97
N ILE A 249 -1.14 -15.20 -10.16
CA ILE A 249 -1.02 -15.36 -8.70
C ILE A 249 -0.49 -16.76 -8.32
N PRO A 250 0.10 -16.93 -7.12
CA PRO A 250 0.59 -18.23 -6.68
C PRO A 250 -0.55 -19.25 -6.66
N GLN A 251 -0.36 -20.36 -7.38
CA GLN A 251 -1.34 -21.46 -7.47
C GLN A 251 -1.17 -22.51 -6.37
N THR A 252 -0.07 -22.44 -5.63
CA THR A 252 0.26 -23.34 -4.52
C THR A 252 0.11 -22.61 -3.19
N GLY A 253 -0.14 -23.39 -2.14
CA GLY A 253 -0.45 -22.86 -0.81
C GLY A 253 -1.94 -22.64 -0.60
N GLY A 254 -2.31 -22.35 0.65
CA GLY A 254 -3.67 -22.10 1.06
C GLY A 254 -3.78 -20.96 2.04
N ALA A 255 -4.97 -20.79 2.62
CA ALA A 255 -5.11 -19.94 3.79
C ALA A 255 -4.52 -20.67 5.00
N THR A 256 -3.79 -19.99 5.88
CA THR A 256 -3.33 -20.57 7.15
C THR A 256 -4.17 -20.00 8.29
N PHE A 257 -4.25 -20.70 9.42
CA PHE A 257 -4.91 -20.15 10.61
C PHE A 257 -4.21 -18.88 11.11
N ASP A 258 -2.88 -18.90 11.17
CA ASP A 258 -2.08 -17.75 11.61
C ASP A 258 -2.23 -16.55 10.67
N GLY A 259 -2.28 -16.78 9.36
CA GLY A 259 -2.52 -15.73 8.35
C GLY A 259 -3.92 -15.11 8.49
N LEU A 260 -4.95 -15.93 8.70
CA LEU A 260 -6.30 -15.44 8.97
C LEU A 260 -6.35 -14.64 10.28
N LYS A 261 -5.78 -15.19 11.36
CA LYS A 261 -5.72 -14.54 12.68
C LYS A 261 -5.01 -13.19 12.59
N LEU A 262 -3.85 -13.14 11.95
CA LEU A 262 -3.08 -11.92 11.74
C LEU A 262 -3.89 -10.89 10.94
N ASN A 263 -4.59 -11.30 9.89
CA ASN A 263 -5.43 -10.39 9.11
C ASN A 263 -6.54 -9.78 9.96
N ILE A 264 -7.20 -10.57 10.82
CA ILE A 264 -8.23 -10.07 11.72
C ILE A 264 -7.63 -9.11 12.75
N GLU A 265 -6.49 -9.45 13.35
CA GLU A 265 -5.79 -8.58 14.31
C GLU A 265 -5.46 -7.22 13.68
N VAL A 266 -4.85 -7.22 12.49
CA VAL A 266 -4.41 -6.00 11.78
C VAL A 266 -5.59 -5.11 11.41
N ILE A 267 -6.66 -5.64 10.80
CA ILE A 267 -7.81 -4.82 10.39
C ILE A 267 -8.56 -4.25 11.60
N ILE A 268 -8.73 -5.02 12.68
CA ILE A 268 -9.39 -4.54 13.91
C ILE A 268 -8.57 -3.40 14.52
N LEU A 269 -7.25 -3.58 14.67
CA LEU A 269 -6.36 -2.55 15.20
C LEU A 269 -6.30 -1.32 14.28
N PHE A 270 -6.34 -1.50 12.96
CA PHE A 270 -6.37 -0.38 12.03
C PHE A 270 -7.65 0.44 12.16
N ILE A 271 -8.83 -0.19 12.18
CA ILE A 271 -10.10 0.54 12.34
C ILE A 271 -10.15 1.23 13.71
N GLU A 272 -9.68 0.57 14.77
CA GLU A 272 -9.54 1.18 16.10
C GLU A 272 -8.67 2.46 16.04
N ASN A 273 -7.45 2.35 15.51
CA ASN A 273 -6.53 3.49 15.38
C ASN A 273 -7.08 4.59 14.47
N TRP A 274 -7.75 4.23 13.37
CA TRP A 274 -8.36 5.17 12.44
C TRP A 274 -9.43 6.03 13.12
N ILE A 275 -10.32 5.41 13.91
CA ILE A 275 -11.34 6.13 14.71
C ILE A 275 -10.65 7.06 15.72
N LEU A 276 -9.55 6.62 16.31
CA LEU A 276 -8.70 7.41 17.22
C LEU A 276 -7.79 8.42 16.49
N LYS A 277 -7.99 8.65 15.18
CA LYS A 277 -7.25 9.60 14.34
C LYS A 277 -5.76 9.30 14.20
N LYS A 278 -5.38 8.02 14.31
CA LYS A 278 -4.03 7.50 14.04
C LYS A 278 -4.05 6.68 12.75
N GLY A 279 -3.32 7.14 11.74
CA GLY A 279 -3.28 6.51 10.41
C GLY A 279 -2.26 5.38 10.26
N HIS A 280 -1.39 5.18 11.25
CA HIS A 280 -0.41 4.09 11.30
C HIS A 280 -0.14 3.68 12.75
N PHE A 281 0.36 2.46 12.94
CA PHE A 281 0.74 1.91 14.24
C PHE A 281 1.81 0.82 14.08
N ILE A 282 2.47 0.43 15.17
CA ILE A 282 3.41 -0.70 15.18
C ILE A 282 2.70 -1.92 15.72
N TYR A 283 2.80 -3.05 15.02
CA TYR A 283 2.28 -4.33 15.44
C TYR A 283 3.23 -5.46 15.04
N LYS A 284 3.61 -6.31 16.00
CA LYS A 284 4.54 -7.44 15.79
C LYS A 284 5.82 -7.04 15.03
N GLY A 285 6.44 -5.92 15.44
CA GLY A 285 7.68 -5.40 14.84
C GLY A 285 7.54 -4.79 13.44
N LYS A 286 6.30 -4.57 12.95
CA LYS A 286 6.02 -3.97 11.64
C LYS A 286 5.20 -2.71 11.80
N VAL A 287 5.47 -1.72 10.95
CA VAL A 287 4.60 -0.57 10.79
C VAL A 287 3.44 -0.96 9.90
N GLU A 288 2.24 -0.78 10.43
CA GLU A 288 0.99 -1.05 9.75
C GLU A 288 0.27 0.26 9.40
N ASP A 289 -0.23 0.34 8.18
CA ASP A 289 -1.00 1.47 7.67
C ASP A 289 -2.26 0.98 6.94
N SER A 290 -2.91 1.87 6.18
CA SER A 290 -4.10 1.51 5.43
C SER A 290 -3.85 0.40 4.42
N ALA A 291 -2.68 0.34 3.77
CA ALA A 291 -2.40 -0.66 2.75
C ALA A 291 -2.39 -2.08 3.35
N THR A 292 -1.84 -2.24 4.56
CA THR A 292 -1.88 -3.55 5.23
C THR A 292 -3.32 -3.92 5.63
N ALA A 293 -4.11 -2.95 6.09
CA ALA A 293 -5.51 -3.18 6.40
C ALA A 293 -6.34 -3.54 5.16
N GLU A 294 -6.04 -2.93 4.00
CA GLU A 294 -6.68 -3.21 2.71
C GLU A 294 -6.47 -4.67 2.26
N ILE A 295 -5.23 -5.16 2.30
CA ILE A 295 -4.96 -6.56 1.95
C ILE A 295 -5.55 -7.52 2.99
N SER A 296 -5.51 -7.18 4.28
CA SER A 296 -6.10 -8.02 5.33
C SER A 296 -7.61 -8.18 5.19
N ARG A 297 -8.36 -7.08 5.00
CA ARG A 297 -9.82 -7.16 4.86
C ARG A 297 -10.26 -7.79 3.54
N SER A 298 -9.56 -7.50 2.43
CA SER A 298 -9.90 -8.07 1.12
C SER A 298 -9.62 -9.58 1.06
N GLN A 299 -8.52 -10.04 1.66
CA GLN A 299 -8.21 -11.48 1.76
C GLN A 299 -9.26 -12.22 2.61
N ILE A 300 -9.65 -11.69 3.77
CA ILE A 300 -10.72 -12.29 4.59
C ILE A 300 -12.04 -12.37 3.81
N TRP A 301 -12.43 -11.27 3.15
CA TRP A 301 -13.64 -11.23 2.31
C TRP A 301 -13.61 -12.33 1.23
N GLN A 302 -12.49 -12.45 0.52
CA GLN A 302 -12.32 -13.44 -0.54
C GLN A 302 -12.36 -14.88 0.00
N GLN A 303 -11.70 -15.12 1.14
CA GLN A 303 -11.66 -16.43 1.79
C GLN A 303 -13.04 -16.89 2.26
N ILE A 304 -13.82 -16.02 2.89
CA ILE A 304 -15.21 -16.32 3.29
C ILE A 304 -16.05 -16.63 2.05
N ARG A 305 -15.96 -15.78 1.02
CA ARG A 305 -16.77 -15.91 -0.20
C ARG A 305 -16.56 -17.23 -0.93
N HIS A 306 -15.30 -17.66 -1.05
CA HIS A 306 -14.95 -18.88 -1.77
C HIS A 306 -14.88 -20.13 -0.88
N LYS A 307 -15.19 -20.00 0.41
CA LYS A 307 -15.03 -21.07 1.41
C LYS A 307 -13.63 -21.66 1.34
N ALA A 308 -12.61 -20.80 1.42
CA ALA A 308 -11.21 -21.20 1.33
C ALA A 308 -10.89 -22.30 2.35
N VAL A 309 -10.08 -23.26 1.94
CA VAL A 309 -9.65 -24.38 2.79
C VAL A 309 -8.36 -24.00 3.50
N PHE A 310 -8.23 -24.40 4.77
CA PHE A 310 -6.98 -24.23 5.48
C PHE A 310 -5.90 -25.15 4.92
N GLU A 311 -4.71 -24.60 4.71
CA GLU A 311 -3.49 -25.39 4.60
C GLU A 311 -3.24 -26.03 5.96
N ILE A 312 -3.20 -27.36 5.98
CA ILE A 312 -2.96 -28.14 7.19
C ILE A 312 -1.49 -28.50 7.22
N THR A 313 -0.77 -27.96 8.20
CA THR A 313 0.69 -28.12 8.30
C THR A 313 1.11 -29.15 9.34
N ASN A 314 0.19 -29.54 10.24
CA ASN A 314 0.38 -30.63 11.18
C ASN A 314 -0.96 -31.35 11.47
N ASP A 315 -0.90 -32.60 11.95
CA ASP A 315 -2.11 -33.40 12.19
C ASP A 315 -3.00 -32.87 13.33
N ASN A 316 -2.42 -32.09 14.27
CA ASN A 316 -3.19 -31.48 15.35
C ASN A 316 -4.14 -30.39 14.82
N GLU A 317 -3.75 -29.63 13.80
CA GLU A 317 -4.61 -28.62 13.16
C GLU A 317 -5.89 -29.23 12.55
N LYS A 318 -5.85 -30.49 12.07
CA LYS A 318 -7.03 -31.19 11.52
C LYS A 318 -8.16 -31.33 12.55
N LEU A 319 -7.83 -31.44 13.83
CA LEU A 319 -8.78 -31.69 14.90
C LEU A 319 -9.53 -30.43 15.35
N PHE A 320 -8.94 -29.24 15.13
CA PHE A 320 -9.46 -27.99 15.68
C PHE A 320 -9.88 -26.97 14.63
N LEU A 321 -9.36 -27.05 13.40
CA LEU A 321 -9.75 -26.14 12.32
C LEU A 321 -10.95 -26.68 11.55
N PRO A 322 -11.92 -25.82 11.19
CA PRO A 322 -12.97 -26.23 10.29
C PRO A 322 -12.39 -26.54 8.91
N HIS A 323 -13.09 -27.35 8.12
CA HIS A 323 -12.64 -27.68 6.76
C HIS A 323 -12.54 -26.44 5.85
N ASN A 324 -13.36 -25.42 6.09
CA ASN A 324 -13.34 -24.17 5.33
C ASN A 324 -13.50 -22.94 6.22
N ILE A 325 -13.01 -21.81 5.71
CA ILE A 325 -13.23 -20.49 6.27
C ILE A 325 -14.67 -20.09 5.97
N SER A 326 -15.47 -20.00 7.03
CA SER A 326 -16.86 -19.58 6.99
C SER A 326 -17.05 -18.28 7.77
N LEU A 327 -18.16 -17.58 7.51
CA LEU A 327 -18.49 -16.36 8.24
C LEU A 327 -18.64 -16.62 9.75
N SER A 328 -19.28 -17.72 10.15
CA SER A 328 -19.44 -18.05 11.57
C SER A 328 -18.11 -18.30 12.26
N PHE A 329 -17.15 -18.94 11.58
CA PHE A 329 -15.82 -19.13 12.10
C PHE A 329 -15.07 -17.79 12.28
N VAL A 330 -15.06 -16.95 11.24
CA VAL A 330 -14.44 -15.61 11.31
C VAL A 330 -15.07 -14.77 12.41
N TYR A 331 -16.41 -14.75 12.51
CA TYR A 331 -17.14 -14.04 13.54
C TYR A 331 -16.71 -14.46 14.95
N ASN A 332 -16.65 -15.76 15.24
CA ASN A 332 -16.25 -16.29 16.53
C ASN A 332 -14.78 -15.99 16.86
N LEU A 333 -13.88 -16.17 15.87
CA LEU A 333 -12.46 -15.87 16.04
C LEU A 333 -12.23 -14.38 16.31
N THR A 334 -12.95 -13.49 15.61
CA THR A 334 -12.88 -12.05 15.86
C THR A 334 -13.37 -11.69 17.25
N GLN A 335 -14.43 -12.32 17.77
CA GLN A 335 -14.85 -12.08 19.16
C GLN A 335 -13.78 -12.49 20.18
N GLN A 336 -13.12 -13.63 19.96
CA GLN A 336 -12.02 -14.09 20.81
C GLN A 336 -10.85 -13.09 20.80
N ILE A 337 -10.45 -12.62 19.61
CA ILE A 337 -9.37 -11.63 19.45
C ILE A 337 -9.73 -10.31 20.14
N ILE A 338 -10.97 -9.82 19.97
CA ILE A 338 -11.43 -8.59 20.63
C ILE A 338 -11.40 -8.74 22.15
N ASN A 339 -11.83 -9.88 22.70
CA ASN A 339 -11.76 -10.12 24.14
C ASN A 339 -10.31 -10.13 24.62
N GLN A 340 -9.38 -10.73 23.87
CA GLN A 340 -7.94 -10.68 24.18
C GLN A 340 -7.41 -9.25 24.21
N PHE A 341 -7.76 -8.41 23.23
CA PHE A 341 -7.36 -6.99 23.23
C PHE A 341 -7.95 -6.21 24.41
N ILE A 342 -9.21 -6.48 24.78
CA ILE A 342 -9.85 -5.88 25.95
C ILE A 342 -9.13 -6.29 27.24
N ASP A 343 -8.72 -7.55 27.37
CA ASP A 343 -8.04 -8.06 28.57
C ASP A 343 -6.61 -7.56 28.71
N GLN A 344 -5.94 -7.24 27.61
CA GLN A 344 -4.64 -6.57 27.60
C GLN A 344 -4.70 -5.08 27.93
N THR A 345 -5.90 -4.53 28.17
CA THR A 345 -6.09 -3.09 28.42
C THR A 345 -6.08 -2.76 29.89
N ASN A 346 -5.45 -1.64 30.25
CA ASN A 346 -5.45 -1.11 31.60
C ASN A 346 -6.87 -0.90 32.14
N PHE A 347 -7.06 -1.14 33.45
CA PHE A 347 -8.38 -1.14 34.09
C PHE A 347 -9.18 0.15 33.82
N PHE A 348 -8.55 1.32 33.86
CA PHE A 348 -9.19 2.62 33.66
C PHE A 348 -9.70 2.84 32.23
N GLU A 349 -9.07 2.23 31.23
CA GLU A 349 -9.44 2.39 29.81
C GLU A 349 -10.34 1.26 29.31
N LYS A 350 -10.47 0.17 30.09
CA LYS A 350 -11.12 -1.07 29.67
C LYS A 350 -12.57 -0.87 29.20
N LEU A 351 -13.34 -0.01 29.88
CA LEU A 351 -14.73 0.26 29.50
C LEU A 351 -14.84 1.02 28.17
N PHE A 352 -14.02 2.06 27.99
CA PHE A 352 -13.98 2.84 26.76
C PHE A 352 -13.56 1.97 25.57
N ARG A 353 -12.44 1.25 25.72
CA ARG A 353 -11.92 0.40 24.65
C ARG A 353 -12.87 -0.74 24.32
N LYS A 354 -13.57 -1.32 25.30
CA LYS A 354 -14.64 -2.31 25.07
C LYS A 354 -15.75 -1.76 24.18
N ASN A 355 -16.23 -0.54 24.41
CA ASN A 355 -17.28 0.06 23.59
C ASN A 355 -16.78 0.41 22.18
N LEU A 356 -15.55 0.91 22.07
CA LEU A 356 -14.90 1.17 20.80
C LEU A 356 -14.77 -0.12 19.97
N LEU A 357 -14.23 -1.19 20.56
CA LEU A 357 -14.02 -2.46 19.87
C LEU A 357 -15.32 -3.15 19.46
N LYS A 358 -16.44 -2.92 20.16
CA LYS A 358 -17.77 -3.34 19.68
C LYS A 358 -18.16 -2.64 18.37
N SER A 359 -17.87 -1.35 18.25
CA SER A 359 -18.14 -0.59 17.03
C SER A 359 -17.23 -1.05 15.89
N VAL A 360 -15.95 -1.25 16.21
CA VAL A 360 -14.95 -1.81 15.27
C VAL A 360 -15.38 -3.18 14.77
N PHE A 361 -15.90 -4.06 15.64
CA PHE A 361 -16.41 -5.36 15.26
C PHE A 361 -17.53 -5.27 14.20
N LEU A 362 -18.52 -4.39 14.42
CA LEU A 362 -19.62 -4.21 13.48
C LEU A 362 -19.14 -3.70 12.12
N ILE A 363 -18.23 -2.73 12.12
CA ILE A 363 -17.61 -2.20 10.90
C ILE A 363 -16.85 -3.30 10.16
N PHE A 364 -16.06 -4.10 10.88
CA PHE A 364 -15.30 -5.21 10.32
C PHE A 364 -16.22 -6.28 9.71
N ILE A 365 -17.27 -6.69 10.41
CA ILE A 365 -18.21 -7.69 9.90
C ILE A 365 -18.94 -7.18 8.66
N ASP A 366 -19.38 -5.91 8.62
CA ASP A 366 -19.94 -5.35 7.38
C ASP A 366 -18.93 -5.46 6.23
N LEU A 367 -17.71 -4.94 6.43
CA LEU A 367 -16.64 -4.93 5.42
C LEU A 367 -16.40 -6.29 4.77
N VAL A 368 -16.31 -7.36 5.57
CA VAL A 368 -15.97 -8.70 5.06
C VAL A 368 -17.16 -9.51 4.58
N THR A 369 -18.40 -9.05 4.81
CA THR A 369 -19.64 -9.74 4.38
C THR A 369 -20.35 -9.08 3.20
N ARG A 370 -19.90 -7.89 2.77
CA ARG A 370 -20.52 -7.21 1.63
C ARG A 370 -20.54 -8.09 0.38
N ARG A 371 -21.61 -7.97 -0.41
CA ARG A 371 -21.74 -8.65 -1.70
C ARG A 371 -20.54 -8.38 -2.59
N ASP A 372 -20.14 -7.11 -2.66
CA ASP A 372 -18.98 -6.61 -3.39
C ASP A 372 -18.00 -5.99 -2.39
N CYS A 373 -16.72 -6.36 -2.54
CA CYS A 373 -15.66 -5.82 -1.71
C CYS A 373 -15.54 -4.31 -1.99
N PRO A 374 -15.59 -3.42 -0.98
CA PRO A 374 -15.34 -2.00 -1.20
C PRO A 374 -14.02 -1.79 -1.94
N ILE A 375 -13.96 -0.82 -2.86
CA ILE A 375 -12.71 -0.57 -3.61
C ILE A 375 -11.64 -0.06 -2.64
N PHE A 376 -11.98 0.93 -1.81
CA PHE A 376 -11.09 1.52 -0.81
C PHE A 376 -11.70 1.52 0.59
N LEU A 377 -10.96 0.97 1.56
CA LEU A 377 -11.31 0.92 2.98
C LEU A 377 -11.45 2.34 3.56
N THR A 378 -10.53 3.25 3.25
CA THR A 378 -10.56 4.60 3.86
C THR A 378 -11.74 5.43 3.37
N SER A 379 -12.11 5.35 2.08
CA SER A 379 -13.36 5.95 1.60
C SER A 379 -14.57 5.37 2.32
N TYR A 380 -14.61 4.04 2.49
CA TYR A 380 -15.69 3.37 3.22
C TYR A 380 -15.76 3.83 4.69
N LEU A 381 -14.63 3.86 5.41
CA LEU A 381 -14.56 4.27 6.81
C LEU A 381 -14.92 5.73 7.00
N GLU A 382 -14.55 6.60 6.05
CA GLU A 382 -15.02 7.98 6.06
C GLU A 382 -16.53 8.01 5.90
N ASP A 383 -17.10 7.40 4.86
CA ASP A 383 -18.54 7.43 4.56
C ASP A 383 -19.40 6.87 5.70
N GLN A 384 -18.90 5.87 6.42
CA GLN A 384 -19.56 5.24 7.55
C GLN A 384 -19.36 5.93 8.90
N ARG A 385 -18.79 7.14 8.97
CA ARG A 385 -18.75 7.94 10.21
C ARG A 385 -20.16 8.41 10.64
N ILE A 386 -21.02 7.46 11.02
CA ILE A 386 -22.21 7.61 11.88
C ILE A 386 -21.80 7.64 13.37
N LEU A 387 -20.55 7.25 13.70
CA LEU A 387 -20.08 7.08 15.08
C LEU A 387 -18.90 8.01 15.43
N GLN A 388 -19.04 9.32 15.18
CA GLN A 388 -18.27 10.27 16.01
C GLN A 388 -19.11 10.60 17.25
N PRO A 389 -18.56 10.49 18.47
CA PRO A 389 -19.12 11.22 19.58
C PRO A 389 -19.25 12.67 19.14
N LYS A 390 -20.43 13.26 19.27
CA LYS A 390 -20.54 14.72 19.21
C LYS A 390 -19.59 15.24 20.28
N ASN A 391 -18.56 15.99 19.85
CA ASN A 391 -17.72 16.76 20.76
C ASN A 391 -18.58 17.72 21.58
#